data_AF-A0A1W9STT3-F1
#
_entry.id   AF-A0A1W9STT3-F1
#
_cell.length_a   1.000
_cell.length_b   1.000
_cell.length_c   1.000
_cell.angle_alpha   90.00
_cell.angle_beta   90.00
_cell.angle_gamma   90.00
#
_symmetry.space_group_name_H-M   'P 1'
#
loop_
_entity.id
_entity.type
_entity.pdbx_description
1 polymer ?
#
loop_
_entity_poly.entity_id
_entity_poly.type
_entity_poly.pdbx_seq_one_letter_code
_entity_poly.pdbx_strand_id
1 'polypeptide(L)'
;MKFDFDDNVDKFVVKVLNEEDETPVEGAFVTGYIKSMFGKYILGKSKTNNLGIAYFDVDYKIPGDSAGFLNLIAKVSKGYGSAKKTEKMQIANPAVLKSAIEGRHLWSKDNSAPIWLRITFFASILFVWGTIFIVLFGLKKIKKLGV
;
A
#
# COMPACT_ATOMS: atom_id res chain seq x y z
N MET A 1 21.49 15.65 12.79
CA MET A 1 21.07 14.22 12.91
C MET A 1 21.54 13.42 11.70
N LYS A 2 22.26 12.33 11.94
CA LYS A 2 22.64 11.35 10.91
C LYS A 2 21.85 10.07 11.14
N PHE A 3 21.34 9.48 10.06
CA PHE A 3 20.69 8.18 10.09
C PHE A 3 21.65 7.17 9.50
N ASP A 4 21.67 5.98 10.08
CA ASP A 4 22.40 4.84 9.55
C ASP A 4 21.58 3.57 9.74
N PHE A 5 21.80 2.58 8.88
CA PHE A 5 21.14 1.29 8.99
C PHE A 5 22.22 0.20 9.04
N ASP A 6 22.18 -0.60 10.10
CA ASP A 6 23.10 -1.72 10.26
C ASP A 6 22.42 -3.00 9.74
N ASP A 7 22.76 -3.36 8.50
CA ASP A 7 22.25 -4.54 7.78
C ASP A 7 22.52 -5.86 8.54
N ASN A 8 23.48 -5.92 9.47
CA ASN A 8 23.82 -7.17 10.16
C ASN A 8 22.93 -7.47 11.37
N VAL A 9 22.20 -6.47 11.89
CA VAL A 9 21.42 -6.60 13.14
C VAL A 9 19.97 -6.18 12.97
N ASP A 10 19.54 -5.82 11.75
CA ASP A 10 18.20 -5.29 11.44
C ASP A 10 17.80 -4.09 12.33
N LYS A 11 18.79 -3.26 12.68
CA LYS A 11 18.61 -2.13 13.59
C LYS A 11 18.71 -0.81 12.85
N PHE A 12 17.65 -0.01 13.00
CA PHE A 12 17.66 1.38 12.60
C PHE A 12 18.40 2.21 13.66
N VAL A 13 19.50 2.84 13.24
CA VAL A 13 20.39 3.59 14.11
C VAL A 13 20.18 5.09 13.87
N VAL A 14 19.75 5.79 14.90
CA VAL A 14 19.60 7.25 14.86
C VAL A 14 20.70 7.87 15.69
N LYS A 15 21.60 8.64 15.04
CA LYS A 15 22.60 9.44 15.73
C LYS A 15 22.16 10.89 15.83
N VAL A 16 21.96 11.35 17.06
CA VAL A 16 21.57 12.71 17.39
C VAL A 16 22.81 13.49 17.80
N LEU A 17 23.15 14.50 16.99
CA LEU A 17 24.28 15.41 17.19
C LEU A 17 23.71 16.83 17.37
N ASN A 18 24.33 17.63 18.23
CA ASN A 18 24.04 19.05 18.35
C ASN A 18 24.66 19.83 17.17
N GLU A 19 23.99 20.90 16.70
CA GLU A 19 24.44 21.66 15.50
C GLU A 19 25.61 22.60 15.78
N GLU A 20 25.79 23.06 17.02
CA GLU A 20 26.82 24.06 17.36
C GLU A 20 28.19 23.45 17.70
N ASP A 21 28.25 22.24 18.29
CA ASP A 21 29.50 21.66 18.80
C ASP A 21 29.79 20.22 18.30
N GLU A 22 28.94 19.66 17.42
CA GLU A 22 28.97 18.24 17.01
C GLU A 22 29.01 17.23 18.18
N THR A 23 28.68 17.67 19.40
CA THR A 23 28.71 16.80 20.58
C THR A 23 27.47 15.89 20.61
N PRO A 24 27.64 14.62 21.03
CA PRO A 24 26.54 13.68 21.17
C PRO A 24 25.59 14.12 22.29
N VAL A 25 24.29 14.17 21.99
CA VAL A 25 23.29 14.57 22.99
C VAL A 25 22.80 13.34 23.75
N GLU A 26 23.28 13.16 24.97
CA GLU A 26 22.82 12.09 25.88
C GLU A 26 21.43 12.42 26.49
N GLY A 27 20.64 11.36 26.73
CA GLY A 27 19.38 11.43 27.46
C GLY A 27 18.20 12.07 26.71
N ALA A 28 18.33 12.31 25.41
CA ALA A 28 17.23 12.82 24.59
C ALA A 28 16.23 11.71 24.29
N PHE A 29 14.93 12.03 24.35
CA PHE A 29 13.88 11.08 23.99
C PHE A 29 13.72 11.05 22.47
N VAL A 30 13.98 9.89 21.86
CA VAL A 30 13.83 9.66 20.42
C VAL A 30 12.64 8.74 20.21
N THR A 31 11.71 9.15 19.35
CA THR A 31 10.64 8.30 18.85
C THR A 31 10.85 8.04 17.37
N GLY A 32 11.03 6.77 17.01
CA GLY A 32 11.12 6.33 15.63
C GLY A 32 9.74 6.08 15.03
N TYR A 33 9.52 6.51 13.80
CA TYR A 33 8.31 6.24 13.04
C TYR A 33 8.65 5.79 11.61
N ILE A 34 7.79 4.94 11.06
CA ILE A 34 7.72 4.66 9.62
C ILE A 34 6.55 5.45 9.05
N LYS A 35 6.77 6.23 7.99
CA LYS A 35 5.68 6.86 7.24
C LYS A 35 5.12 5.84 6.25
N SER A 36 3.91 5.36 6.53
CA SER A 36 3.12 4.48 5.66
C SER A 36 2.10 5.30 4.86
N MET A 37 1.37 4.62 3.98
CA MET A 37 0.34 5.21 3.11
C MET A 37 -0.81 5.84 3.89
N PHE A 38 -1.18 5.26 5.04
CA PHE A 38 -2.30 5.70 5.88
C PHE A 38 -1.90 6.46 7.15
N GLY A 39 -0.60 6.74 7.36
CA GLY A 39 -0.17 7.46 8.55
C GLY A 39 1.26 7.16 8.99
N LYS A 40 1.54 7.46 10.26
CA LYS A 40 2.84 7.21 10.90
C LYS A 40 2.71 6.01 11.82
N TYR A 41 3.44 4.94 11.50
CA TYR A 41 3.58 3.78 12.35
C TYR A 41 4.71 4.04 13.37
N ILE A 42 4.47 3.79 14.66
CA ILE A 42 5.48 3.99 15.71
C ILE A 42 6.34 2.73 15.83
N LEU A 43 7.65 2.86 15.66
CA LEU A 43 8.61 1.77 15.89
C LEU A 43 8.87 1.58 17.39
N GLY A 44 8.97 2.69 18.13
CA GLY A 44 9.22 2.66 19.56
C GLY A 44 9.70 4.00 20.08
N LYS A 45 9.91 4.05 21.40
CA LYS A 45 10.51 5.19 22.10
C LYS A 45 11.78 4.71 22.79
N SER A 46 12.89 5.37 22.51
CA SER A 46 14.19 5.05 23.11
C SER A 46 14.89 6.32 23.59
N LYS A 47 15.76 6.19 24.59
CA LYS A 47 16.61 7.28 25.06
C LYS A 47 17.97 7.17 24.39
N THR A 48 18.57 8.30 24.02
CA THR A 48 19.94 8.29 23.50
C THR A 48 20.94 7.88 24.58
N ASN A 49 21.86 7.00 24.20
CA ASN A 49 23.00 6.59 25.04
C ASN A 49 24.06 7.71 25.12
N ASN A 50 25.15 7.50 25.88
CA ASN A 50 26.27 8.43 26.03
C ASN A 50 26.91 8.87 24.68
N LEU A 51 26.79 8.02 23.65
CA LEU A 51 27.22 8.33 22.28
C LEU A 51 26.19 9.11 21.44
N GLY A 52 25.05 9.49 22.01
CA GLY A 52 23.95 10.19 21.30
C GLY A 52 23.16 9.29 20.35
N ILE A 53 23.27 7.97 20.50
CA ILE A 53 22.70 6.96 19.60
C ILE A 53 21.43 6.37 20.22
N ALA A 54 20.37 6.24 19.44
CA ALA A 54 19.18 5.47 19.76
C ALA A 54 19.01 4.35 18.72
N TYR A 55 18.77 3.13 19.22
CA TYR A 55 18.51 1.95 18.40
C TYR A 55 17.01 1.66 18.35
N PHE A 56 16.52 1.30 17.17
CA PHE A 56 15.17 0.82 16.95
C PHE A 56 15.21 -0.47 16.15
N ASP A 57 14.49 -1.48 16.62
CA ASP A 57 14.33 -2.72 15.86
C ASP A 57 13.31 -2.48 14.74
N VAL A 58 13.68 -2.84 13.51
CA VAL A 58 12.80 -2.74 12.34
C VAL A 58 12.60 -4.13 11.78
N ASP A 59 11.35 -4.60 11.77
CA ASP A 59 11.03 -5.88 11.15
C ASP A 59 11.14 -5.77 9.62
N TYR A 60 12.02 -6.58 9.02
CA TYR A 60 12.23 -6.65 7.57
C TYR A 60 10.99 -7.12 6.80
N LYS A 61 10.00 -7.72 7.49
CA LYS A 61 8.72 -8.15 6.89
C LYS A 61 7.77 -7.00 6.58
N ILE A 62 8.06 -5.80 7.08
CA ILE A 62 7.24 -4.62 6.76
C ILE A 62 7.36 -4.34 5.26
N PRO A 63 6.25 -4.26 4.51
CA PRO A 63 6.31 -4.00 3.07
C PRO A 63 6.84 -2.59 2.79
N GLY A 64 7.87 -2.50 1.96
CA GLY A 64 8.43 -1.24 1.48
C GLY A 64 7.73 -0.69 0.25
N ASP A 65 8.32 0.32 -0.38
CA ASP A 65 7.94 0.74 -1.74
C ASP A 65 8.27 -0.37 -2.78
N SER A 66 7.98 -0.12 -4.06
CA SER A 66 8.23 -1.05 -5.16
C SER A 66 9.70 -1.52 -5.26
N ALA A 67 10.63 -0.73 -4.72
CA ALA A 67 12.06 -1.06 -4.62
C ALA A 67 12.56 -1.36 -3.19
N GLY A 68 11.66 -1.47 -2.20
CA GLY A 68 12.01 -1.79 -0.80
C GLY A 68 12.37 -0.58 0.07
N PHE A 69 12.15 0.64 -0.42
CA PHE A 69 12.40 1.86 0.37
C PHE A 69 11.35 2.09 1.45
N LEU A 70 11.81 2.44 2.66
CA LEU A 70 10.99 2.93 3.77
C LEU A 70 11.31 4.40 4.05
N ASN A 71 10.27 5.16 4.35
CA ASN A 71 10.38 6.54 4.83
C ASN A 71 10.43 6.53 6.36
N LEU A 72 11.61 6.73 6.92
CA LEU A 72 11.82 6.76 8.36
C LEU A 72 11.78 8.19 8.87
N ILE A 73 11.16 8.37 10.02
CA ILE A 73 11.07 9.64 10.71
C ILE A 73 11.55 9.43 12.14
N ALA A 74 12.57 10.16 12.56
CA ALA A 74 12.89 10.28 13.98
C ALA A 74 12.41 11.64 14.49
N LYS A 75 11.67 11.60 15.61
CA LYS A 75 11.33 12.79 16.39
C LYS A 75 12.12 12.74 17.68
N VAL A 76 12.89 13.78 17.94
CA VAL A 76 13.66 13.93 19.17
C VAL A 76 13.02 15.01 20.02
N SER A 77 12.91 14.76 21.32
CA SER A 77 12.40 15.71 22.30
C SER A 77 13.35 15.76 23.50
N LYS A 78 13.79 16.97 23.85
CA LYS A 78 14.58 17.26 25.06
C LYS A 78 14.08 18.58 25.64
N GLY A 79 13.44 18.52 26.81
CA GLY A 79 12.76 19.67 27.41
C GLY A 79 11.67 20.23 26.47
N TYR A 80 11.73 21.53 26.19
CA TYR A 80 10.81 22.23 25.27
C TYR A 80 11.21 22.15 23.79
N GLY A 81 12.42 21.67 23.49
CA GLY A 81 12.90 21.54 22.11
C GLY A 81 12.39 20.26 21.46
N SER A 82 11.93 20.37 20.20
CA SER A 82 11.61 19.21 19.37
C SER A 82 12.23 19.33 17.98
N ALA A 83 12.91 18.28 17.54
CA ALA A 83 13.51 18.20 16.22
C ALA A 83 12.96 16.97 15.49
N LYS A 84 12.76 17.09 14.18
CA LYS A 84 12.25 16.01 13.34
C LYS A 84 13.08 15.92 12.07
N LYS A 85 13.63 14.74 11.78
CA LYS A 85 14.27 14.46 10.50
C LYS A 85 13.57 13.27 9.84
N THR A 86 13.45 13.31 8.51
CA THR A 86 12.89 12.24 7.69
C THR A 86 13.94 11.80 6.69
N GLU A 87 14.17 10.51 6.55
CA GLU A 87 15.12 9.95 5.59
C GLU A 87 14.54 8.70 4.92
N LYS A 88 14.93 8.46 3.67
CA LYS A 88 14.52 7.29 2.89
C LYS A 88 15.66 6.28 2.89
N MET A 89 15.38 5.06 3.33
CA MET A 89 16.36 3.98 3.40
C MET A 89 15.77 2.68 2.84
N GLN A 90 16.61 1.87 2.19
CA GLN A 90 16.20 0.59 1.59
C GLN A 90 16.37 -0.54 2.61
N ILE A 91 15.35 -0.75 3.44
CA ILE A 91 15.41 -1.70 4.58
C ILE A 91 14.38 -2.82 4.41
N ALA A 92 13.30 -2.56 3.68
CA ALA A 92 12.18 -3.47 3.57
C ALA A 92 12.25 -4.35 2.34
N ASN A 93 11.56 -5.49 2.40
CA ASN A 93 11.29 -6.28 1.22
C ASN A 93 10.40 -5.46 0.25
N PRO A 94 10.72 -5.43 -1.08
CA PRO A 94 9.88 -4.75 -2.06
C PRO A 94 8.43 -5.22 -2.00
N ALA A 95 7.50 -4.27 -1.99
CA ALA A 95 6.08 -4.62 -2.00
C ALA A 95 5.70 -5.25 -3.34
N VAL A 96 5.18 -6.47 -3.27
CA VAL A 96 4.53 -7.10 -4.42
C VAL A 96 3.14 -6.50 -4.57
N LEU A 97 3.03 -5.45 -5.39
CA LEU A 97 1.74 -4.85 -5.74
C LEU A 97 0.98 -5.82 -6.63
N LYS A 98 0.04 -6.57 -6.05
CA LYS A 98 -0.97 -7.31 -6.81
C LYS A 98 -2.01 -6.32 -7.31
N SER A 99 -2.38 -6.39 -8.58
CA SER A 99 -3.42 -5.52 -9.11
C SER A 99 -4.75 -5.85 -8.43
N ALA A 100 -5.51 -4.82 -8.02
CA ALA A 100 -6.85 -5.01 -7.44
C ALA A 100 -7.84 -5.67 -8.42
N ILE A 101 -7.52 -5.65 -9.72
CA ILE A 101 -8.29 -6.23 -10.82
C ILE A 101 -7.81 -7.66 -11.10
N GLU A 102 -6.71 -8.11 -10.49
CA GLU A 102 -6.13 -9.43 -10.71
C GLU A 102 -6.74 -10.44 -9.72
N GLY A 103 -7.53 -11.37 -10.26
CA GLY A 103 -8.21 -12.42 -9.50
C GLY A 103 -9.69 -12.57 -9.85
N ARG A 104 -10.42 -13.41 -9.10
CA ARG A 104 -11.84 -13.69 -9.36
C ARG A 104 -12.75 -12.81 -8.50
N HIS A 105 -12.65 -11.49 -8.73
CA HIS A 105 -13.40 -10.45 -8.03
C HIS A 105 -14.49 -9.86 -8.92
N LEU A 106 -15.52 -9.23 -8.33
CA LEU A 106 -16.62 -8.60 -9.08
C LEU A 106 -16.17 -7.49 -10.05
N TRP A 107 -15.02 -6.87 -9.77
CA TRP A 107 -14.44 -5.75 -10.53
C TRP A 107 -13.26 -6.21 -11.41
N SER A 108 -13.08 -7.52 -11.56
CA SER A 108 -12.02 -8.10 -12.38
C SER A 108 -12.35 -8.03 -13.87
N LYS A 109 -11.36 -8.37 -14.70
CA LYS A 109 -11.52 -8.46 -16.16
C LYS A 109 -12.65 -9.44 -16.53
N ASP A 110 -13.32 -9.19 -17.65
CA ASP A 110 -14.46 -10.00 -18.14
C ASP A 110 -14.20 -11.52 -18.07
N ASN A 111 -12.97 -11.95 -18.35
CA ASN A 111 -12.57 -13.36 -18.34
C ASN A 111 -12.74 -14.07 -16.97
N SER A 112 -12.90 -13.33 -15.87
CA SER A 112 -13.07 -13.90 -14.53
C SER A 112 -14.53 -14.22 -14.15
N ALA A 113 -15.52 -13.82 -14.97
CA ALA A 113 -16.93 -14.13 -14.72
C ALA A 113 -17.25 -15.64 -14.87
N PRO A 114 -18.09 -16.24 -13.99
CA PRO A 114 -18.52 -17.62 -14.12
C PRO A 114 -19.23 -17.89 -15.46
N ILE A 115 -18.90 -19.02 -16.11
CA ILE A 115 -19.45 -19.41 -17.42
C ILE A 115 -20.98 -19.37 -17.45
N TRP A 116 -21.63 -19.84 -16.37
CA TRP A 116 -23.09 -19.93 -16.33
C TRP A 116 -23.76 -18.56 -16.40
N LEU A 117 -23.17 -17.54 -15.75
CA LEU A 117 -23.70 -16.17 -15.77
C LEU A 117 -23.62 -15.56 -17.19
N ARG A 118 -22.52 -15.82 -17.91
CA ARG A 118 -22.39 -15.40 -19.31
C ARG A 118 -23.46 -16.05 -20.17
N ILE A 119 -23.68 -17.36 -20.01
CA ILE A 119 -24.70 -18.10 -20.76
C ILE A 119 -26.09 -17.55 -20.48
N THR A 120 -26.47 -17.33 -19.22
CA THR A 120 -27.80 -16.82 -18.86
C THR A 120 -28.04 -15.41 -19.41
N PHE A 121 -27.01 -14.56 -19.41
CA PHE A 121 -27.09 -13.22 -19.97
C PHE A 121 -27.35 -13.25 -21.48
N PHE A 122 -26.54 -13.99 -22.24
CA PHE A 122 -26.72 -14.11 -23.69
C PHE A 122 -28.03 -14.84 -24.05
N ALA A 123 -28.42 -15.86 -23.29
CA ALA A 123 -29.71 -16.54 -23.48
C ALA A 123 -30.89 -15.58 -23.28
N SER A 124 -30.84 -14.70 -22.28
CA SER A 124 -31.89 -13.70 -22.05
C SER A 124 -32.00 -12.70 -23.20
N ILE A 125 -30.86 -12.24 -23.73
CA ILE A 125 -30.82 -11.34 -24.90
C ILE A 125 -31.41 -12.05 -26.13
N LEU A 126 -31.00 -13.29 -26.39
CA LEU A 126 -31.51 -14.08 -27.52
C LEU A 126 -33.00 -14.37 -27.38
N PHE A 127 -33.50 -14.57 -26.16
CA PHE A 127 -34.91 -14.77 -25.89
C PHE A 127 -35.74 -13.54 -26.30
N VAL A 128 -35.32 -12.34 -25.88
CA VAL A 128 -35.98 -11.08 -26.27
C VAL A 128 -35.91 -10.85 -27.78
N TRP A 129 -34.76 -11.10 -28.42
CA TRP A 129 -34.67 -11.01 -29.87
C TRP A 129 -35.57 -12.03 -30.58
N GLY A 130 -35.64 -13.26 -30.05
CA GLY A 130 -36.51 -14.32 -30.57
C GLY A 130 -37.98 -13.92 -30.57
N THR A 131 -38.48 -13.32 -29.48
CA THR A 131 -39.87 -12.85 -29.41
C THR A 131 -40.15 -11.75 -30.43
N ILE A 132 -39.24 -10.79 -30.59
CA ILE A 132 -39.34 -9.73 -31.61
C ILE A 132 -39.41 -10.34 -33.01
N PHE A 133 -38.53 -11.28 -33.35
CA PHE A 133 -38.55 -11.95 -34.65
C PHE A 133 -39.86 -12.71 -34.89
N ILE A 134 -40.37 -13.44 -33.89
CA ILE A 134 -41.64 -14.16 -34.01
C ILE A 134 -42.79 -13.21 -34.33
N VAL A 135 -42.88 -12.06 -33.65
CA VAL A 135 -43.90 -11.04 -33.92
C VAL A 135 -43.76 -10.48 -35.34
N LEU A 136 -42.55 -10.15 -35.77
CA LEU A 136 -42.30 -9.62 -37.12
C LEU A 136 -42.66 -10.64 -38.22
N PHE A 137 -42.32 -11.92 -38.04
CA PHE A 137 -42.72 -12.98 -38.96
C PHE A 137 -44.23 -13.22 -38.94
N GLY A 138 -44.87 -13.15 -37.78
CA GLY A 138 -46.33 -13.22 -37.63
C GLY A 138 -47.03 -12.10 -38.41
N LEU A 139 -46.59 -10.86 -38.26
CA LEU A 139 -47.10 -9.70 -38.99
C LEU A 139 -46.92 -9.85 -40.51
N LYS A 140 -45.74 -10.29 -40.96
CA LYS A 140 -45.49 -10.57 -42.39
C LYS A 140 -46.41 -11.67 -42.93
N LYS A 141 -46.67 -12.73 -42.14
CA LYS A 141 -47.52 -13.85 -42.55
C LYS A 141 -48.98 -13.43 -42.66
N ILE A 142 -49.48 -12.60 -41.72
CA ILE A 142 -50.84 -12.03 -41.78
C ILE A 142 -50.98 -11.12 -43.00
N LYS A 143 -50.00 -10.24 -43.26
CA LYS A 143 -49.97 -9.40 -44.46
C LYS A 143 -49.98 -10.19 -45.78
N LYS A 144 -49.55 -11.46 -45.76
CA LYS A 144 -49.55 -12.35 -46.93
C LYS A 144 -50.83 -13.18 -47.08
N LEU A 145 -51.62 -13.34 -46.01
CA LEU A 145 -52.84 -14.18 -45.96
C LEU A 145 -54.15 -13.38 -45.94
N GLY A 146 -54.12 -12.12 -45.49
CA GLY A 146 -55.15 -11.17 -45.87
C GLY A 146 -54.96 -10.81 -47.35
N VAL A 147 -56.06 -10.89 -48.11
CA VAL A 147 -56.18 -10.54 -49.54
C VAL A 147 -55.27 -9.39 -49.97
#